data_AF-A0A4Y7SPE4-F1
#
_entry.id   AF-A0A4Y7SPE4-F1
#
_cell.length_a   1.000
_cell.length_b   1.000
_cell.length_c   1.000
_cell.angle_alpha   90.00
_cell.angle_beta   90.00
_cell.angle_gamma   90.00
#
_symmetry.space_group_name_H-M   'P 1'
#
loop_
_entity.id
_entity.type
_entity.pdbx_description
1 polymer ?
#
loop_
_entity_poly.entity_id
_entity_poly.type
_entity_poly.pdbx_seq_one_letter_code
_entity_poly.pdbx_strand_id
1 'polypeptide(L)'
;MPKAKATAGSTTQASNDVSTSKTFYLLKAEPDSRIEKGKDVKFSVDDFEQVGTSPWEGVRNYEARNIMKEMKVGDHALFYHSNCKEPGIAAFAEVSKLAYPDYTAWDTTHPYYDPKSDSENPKWYMVDLTFKSRAKHFVPLALLRYIASVSLPASSEDKDEVPDLVEELSYLSRKGVAAIKGMPLVTRGRLSVQRVSQAEWDAINLLAETGGWDDLDVKKLGTSSSKAASASKAKPAVPKRKPAAAPKRGKGKKRTVRWRC
;
A
#
# COMPACT_ATOMS: atom_id res chain seq x y z
N MET A 1 -76.84 -15.12 0.55
CA MET A 1 -75.83 -14.70 1.54
C MET A 1 -74.60 -15.58 1.35
N PRO A 2 -73.35 -15.06 1.47
CA PRO A 2 -72.57 -14.54 0.33
C PRO A 2 -71.53 -15.50 -0.29
N LYS A 3 -71.01 -15.04 -1.43
CA LYS A 3 -69.98 -15.59 -2.33
C LYS A 3 -68.59 -15.63 -1.66
N ALA A 4 -67.75 -16.60 -2.03
CA ALA A 4 -66.30 -16.48 -1.91
C ALA A 4 -65.63 -16.79 -3.26
N LYS A 5 -65.07 -15.73 -3.84
CA LYS A 5 -64.28 -15.68 -5.08
C LYS A 5 -62.82 -15.73 -4.63
N ALA A 6 -62.07 -16.77 -4.99
CA ALA A 6 -60.63 -16.83 -4.72
C ALA A 6 -59.89 -16.09 -5.84
N THR A 7 -59.25 -14.98 -5.46
CA THR A 7 -58.47 -14.09 -6.31
C THR A 7 -57.00 -14.49 -6.28
N ALA A 8 -56.32 -14.26 -7.40
CA ALA A 8 -54.92 -14.51 -7.68
C ALA A 8 -53.92 -13.96 -6.64
N GLY A 9 -52.78 -14.64 -6.55
CA GLY A 9 -51.56 -14.16 -5.92
C GLY A 9 -50.35 -14.86 -6.52
N SER A 10 -49.96 -14.45 -7.73
CA SER A 10 -48.65 -14.78 -8.31
C SER A 10 -47.61 -13.93 -7.60
N THR A 11 -46.98 -14.46 -6.56
CA THR A 11 -45.83 -13.82 -5.91
C THR A 11 -44.58 -14.18 -6.69
N THR A 12 -44.20 -13.31 -7.63
CA THR A 12 -42.86 -13.25 -8.20
C THR A 12 -41.89 -12.93 -7.05
N GLN A 13 -41.06 -13.90 -6.66
CA GLN A 13 -39.95 -13.67 -5.74
C GLN A 13 -38.89 -12.85 -6.48
N ALA A 14 -38.83 -11.56 -6.16
CA ALA A 14 -37.70 -10.72 -6.51
C ALA A 14 -36.48 -11.19 -5.68
N SER A 15 -35.45 -11.65 -6.38
CA SER A 15 -34.12 -11.90 -5.79
C SER A 15 -33.56 -10.58 -5.26
N ASN A 16 -33.57 -10.41 -3.94
CA ASN A 16 -32.83 -9.35 -3.27
C ASN A 16 -31.33 -9.67 -3.35
N ASP A 17 -30.70 -9.28 -4.45
CA ASP A 17 -29.25 -9.14 -4.50
C ASP A 17 -28.87 -7.92 -3.64
N VAL A 18 -28.64 -8.15 -2.35
CA VAL A 18 -28.00 -7.15 -1.49
C VAL A 18 -26.56 -7.09 -1.95
N SER A 19 -26.27 -6.24 -2.95
CA SER A 19 -24.91 -5.95 -3.35
C SER A 19 -24.21 -5.25 -2.18
N THR A 20 -23.63 -6.03 -1.28
CA THR A 20 -22.78 -5.49 -0.21
C THR A 20 -21.63 -4.75 -0.88
N SER A 21 -21.57 -3.43 -0.72
CA SER A 21 -20.47 -2.63 -1.26
C SER A 21 -19.16 -3.16 -0.69
N LYS A 22 -18.34 -3.77 -1.54
CA LYS A 22 -17.03 -4.31 -1.15
C LYS A 22 -16.08 -3.16 -0.83
N THR A 23 -15.23 -3.35 0.17
CA THR A 23 -14.12 -2.45 0.46
C THR A 23 -12.85 -3.00 -0.17
N PHE A 24 -11.91 -2.12 -0.52
CA PHE A 24 -10.66 -2.49 -1.18
C PHE A 24 -9.46 -2.09 -0.33
N TYR A 25 -8.42 -2.91 -0.40
CA TYR A 25 -7.19 -2.72 0.36
C TYR A 25 -5.96 -2.99 -0.51
N LEU A 26 -4.79 -2.62 0.00
CA LEU A 26 -3.51 -3.03 -0.55
C LEU A 26 -2.64 -3.55 0.58
N LEU A 27 -1.99 -4.69 0.36
CA LEU A 27 -1.07 -5.30 1.31
C LEU A 27 0.26 -5.59 0.62
N LYS A 28 1.36 -5.25 1.31
CA LYS A 28 2.72 -5.41 0.79
C LYS A 28 3.36 -6.68 1.32
N ALA A 29 4.04 -7.41 0.43
CA ALA A 29 4.90 -8.54 0.73
C ALA A 29 6.26 -8.38 0.03
N GLU A 30 7.28 -9.09 0.46
CA GLU A 30 8.61 -9.04 -0.14
C GLU A 30 8.84 -10.31 -0.98
N PRO A 31 8.98 -10.20 -2.31
CA PRO A 31 9.08 -11.38 -3.17
C PRO A 31 10.49 -11.99 -3.21
N ASP A 32 11.51 -11.21 -2.85
CA ASP A 32 12.91 -11.62 -2.86
C ASP A 32 13.33 -12.11 -1.46
N SER A 33 14.28 -13.04 -1.40
CA SER A 33 14.80 -13.57 -0.14
C SER A 33 15.46 -12.47 0.69
N ARG A 34 15.08 -12.37 1.96
CA ARG A 34 15.68 -11.46 2.93
C ARG A 34 15.62 -12.07 4.31
N ILE A 35 16.78 -12.19 4.95
CA ILE A 35 16.87 -12.77 6.29
C ILE A 35 16.63 -11.71 7.34
N GLU A 36 15.60 -11.91 8.16
CA GLU A 36 15.29 -11.11 9.35
C GLU A 36 15.39 -12.02 10.58
N LYS A 37 16.31 -11.69 11.50
CA LYS A 37 16.58 -12.50 12.71
C LYS A 37 16.79 -14.01 12.43
N GLY A 38 17.43 -14.34 11.31
CA GLY A 38 17.77 -15.72 10.95
C GLY A 38 16.66 -16.51 10.26
N LYS A 39 15.49 -15.91 9.99
CA LYS A 39 14.44 -16.52 9.15
C LYS A 39 14.26 -15.70 7.87
N ASP A 40 13.97 -16.38 6.77
CA ASP A 40 13.62 -15.73 5.51
C ASP A 40 12.18 -15.22 5.59
N VAL A 41 11.95 -13.96 5.19
CA VAL A 41 10.62 -13.32 5.16
C VAL A 41 10.07 -13.19 3.74
N LYS A 42 10.66 -13.90 2.78
CA LYS A 42 10.17 -14.01 1.40
C LYS A 42 8.72 -14.50 1.34
N PHE A 43 7.91 -13.78 0.59
CA PHE A 43 6.58 -14.19 0.18
C PHE A 43 6.23 -13.55 -1.18
N SER A 44 6.51 -14.27 -2.26
CA SER A 44 6.24 -13.83 -3.63
C SER A 44 4.80 -14.14 -4.05
N VAL A 45 4.43 -13.68 -5.26
CA VAL A 45 3.12 -14.03 -5.84
C VAL A 45 3.03 -15.52 -6.18
N ASP A 46 4.16 -16.16 -6.51
CA ASP A 46 4.22 -17.59 -6.79
C ASP A 46 3.98 -18.39 -5.49
N ASP A 47 4.60 -17.95 -4.39
CA ASP A 47 4.37 -18.54 -3.07
C ASP A 47 2.89 -18.40 -2.66
N PHE A 48 2.28 -17.24 -2.92
CA PHE A 48 0.89 -16.98 -2.57
C PHE A 48 -0.12 -17.78 -3.42
N GLU A 49 0.12 -17.87 -4.73
CA GLU A 49 -0.70 -18.70 -5.62
C GLU A 49 -0.61 -20.18 -5.24
N GLN A 50 0.59 -20.66 -4.90
CA GLN A 50 0.82 -22.05 -4.50
C GLN A 50 0.11 -22.40 -3.18
N VAL A 51 0.19 -21.54 -2.17
CA VAL A 51 -0.46 -21.79 -0.87
C VAL A 51 -1.97 -21.55 -0.93
N GLY A 52 -2.43 -20.69 -1.84
CA GLY A 52 -3.83 -20.34 -2.07
C GLY A 52 -4.45 -19.47 -0.96
N THR A 53 -4.23 -19.78 0.31
CA THR A 53 -4.66 -18.95 1.46
C THR A 53 -3.56 -18.87 2.49
N SER A 54 -3.24 -17.66 2.95
CA SER A 54 -2.19 -17.43 3.94
C SER A 54 -2.64 -16.46 5.02
N PRO A 55 -2.27 -16.69 6.30
CA PRO A 55 -2.35 -15.65 7.31
C PRO A 55 -1.41 -14.49 6.94
N TRP A 56 -1.91 -13.27 7.08
CA TRP A 56 -1.18 -12.04 6.77
C TRP A 56 -0.49 -11.48 8.01
N GLU A 57 0.51 -12.22 8.47
CA GLU A 57 1.18 -12.04 9.74
C GLU A 57 2.31 -10.99 9.70
N GLY A 58 2.95 -10.71 10.83
CA GLY A 58 4.15 -9.85 10.86
C GLY A 58 3.90 -8.34 10.75
N VAL A 59 2.64 -7.87 10.70
CA VAL A 59 2.34 -6.43 10.71
C VAL A 59 2.64 -5.82 12.07
N ARG A 60 3.63 -4.93 12.14
CA ARG A 60 4.09 -4.23 13.37
C ARG A 60 3.94 -2.71 13.33
N ASN A 61 3.04 -2.22 12.48
CA ASN A 61 2.65 -0.82 12.41
C ASN A 61 1.23 -0.65 12.96
N TYR A 62 1.03 0.23 13.94
CA TYR A 62 -0.27 0.43 14.60
C TYR A 62 -1.39 0.87 13.66
N GLU A 63 -1.09 1.73 12.68
CA GLU A 63 -2.06 2.18 11.69
C GLU A 63 -2.43 1.04 10.74
N ALA A 64 -1.44 0.32 10.20
CA ALA A 64 -1.66 -0.85 9.35
C ALA A 64 -2.50 -1.92 10.06
N ARG A 65 -2.18 -2.19 11.33
CA ARG A 65 -2.98 -3.08 12.20
C ARG A 65 -4.42 -2.61 12.32
N ASN A 66 -4.64 -1.33 12.57
CA ASN A 66 -6.00 -0.80 12.70
C ASN A 66 -6.79 -0.93 11.39
N ILE A 67 -6.15 -0.71 10.25
CA ILE A 67 -6.75 -0.93 8.93
C ILE A 67 -7.14 -2.40 8.74
N MET A 68 -6.28 -3.36 9.12
CA MET A 68 -6.63 -4.78 9.03
C MET A 68 -7.84 -5.15 9.90
N LYS A 69 -8.00 -4.52 11.06
CA LYS A 69 -9.17 -4.74 11.93
C LYS A 69 -10.49 -4.24 11.34
N GLU A 70 -10.45 -3.40 10.32
CA GLU A 70 -11.64 -2.91 9.62
C GLU A 70 -12.11 -3.84 8.50
N MET A 71 -11.23 -4.73 8.03
CA MET A 71 -11.50 -5.64 6.92
C MET A 71 -12.63 -6.62 7.25
N LYS A 72 -13.45 -6.91 6.24
CA LYS A 72 -14.53 -7.89 6.28
C LYS A 72 -14.25 -9.04 5.33
N VAL A 73 -14.80 -10.21 5.63
CA VAL A 73 -14.75 -11.34 4.69
C VAL A 73 -15.43 -10.94 3.39
N GLY A 74 -14.76 -11.22 2.26
CA GLY A 74 -15.21 -10.83 0.92
C GLY A 74 -14.72 -9.45 0.45
N ASP A 75 -14.05 -8.67 1.31
CA ASP A 75 -13.33 -7.48 0.87
C ASP A 75 -12.13 -7.88 0.00
N HIS A 76 -11.77 -7.02 -0.94
CA HIS A 76 -10.75 -7.31 -1.93
C HIS A 76 -9.41 -6.62 -1.57
N ALA A 77 -8.30 -7.21 -2.01
CA ALA A 77 -6.98 -6.70 -1.74
C ALA A 77 -6.06 -6.78 -2.98
N LEU A 78 -5.27 -5.71 -3.17
CA LEU A 78 -4.14 -5.68 -4.09
C LEU A 78 -2.92 -6.30 -3.37
N PHE A 79 -2.34 -7.34 -3.96
CA PHE A 79 -1.09 -7.95 -3.49
C PHE A 79 0.10 -7.25 -4.15
N TYR A 80 0.89 -6.56 -3.34
CA TYR A 80 1.98 -5.69 -3.80
C TYR A 80 3.35 -6.25 -3.42
N HIS A 81 4.22 -6.41 -4.42
CA HIS A 81 5.64 -6.70 -4.26
C HIS A 81 6.39 -5.44 -3.82
N SER A 82 7.02 -5.53 -2.66
CA SER A 82 7.80 -4.46 -2.04
C SER A 82 9.24 -4.90 -1.78
N ASN A 83 10.13 -3.93 -1.58
CA ASN A 83 11.54 -4.16 -1.26
C ASN A 83 12.28 -5.11 -2.21
N CYS A 84 11.91 -5.10 -3.49
CA CYS A 84 12.53 -5.88 -4.55
C CYS A 84 13.03 -4.96 -5.67
N LYS A 85 13.73 -5.55 -6.65
CA LYS A 85 14.25 -4.82 -7.82
C LYS A 85 13.13 -4.14 -8.62
N GLU A 86 11.99 -4.79 -8.74
CA GLU A 86 10.84 -4.34 -9.52
C GLU A 86 9.57 -4.38 -8.65
N PRO A 87 9.34 -3.33 -7.84
CA PRO A 87 8.19 -3.30 -6.96
C PRO A 87 6.93 -2.90 -7.74
N GLY A 88 5.78 -3.47 -7.36
CA GLY A 88 4.54 -3.29 -8.12
C GLY A 88 3.43 -4.24 -7.67
N ILE A 89 2.28 -4.14 -8.32
CA ILE A 89 1.10 -4.96 -8.01
C ILE A 89 1.17 -6.23 -8.86
N ALA A 90 1.17 -7.39 -8.20
CA ALA A 90 1.39 -8.68 -8.83
C ALA A 90 0.14 -9.56 -8.88
N ALA A 91 -0.81 -9.37 -7.96
CA ALA A 91 -2.01 -10.20 -7.86
C ALA A 91 -3.16 -9.50 -7.14
N PHE A 92 -4.32 -10.14 -7.22
CA PHE A 92 -5.53 -9.81 -6.52
C PHE A 92 -5.85 -10.91 -5.50
N ALA A 93 -6.38 -10.48 -4.36
CA ALA A 93 -6.71 -11.33 -3.23
C ALA A 93 -8.06 -10.93 -2.63
N GLU A 94 -8.58 -11.79 -1.76
CA GLU A 94 -9.81 -11.56 -1.01
C GLU A 94 -9.57 -11.91 0.46
N VAL A 95 -10.16 -11.13 1.37
CA VAL A 95 -10.14 -11.42 2.79
C VAL A 95 -11.04 -12.62 3.05
N SER A 96 -10.47 -13.73 3.51
CA SER A 96 -11.20 -14.96 3.83
C SER A 96 -11.42 -15.16 5.33
N LYS A 97 -10.69 -14.43 6.18
CA LYS A 97 -10.90 -14.41 7.64
C LYS A 97 -10.72 -13.02 8.21
N LEU A 98 -11.66 -12.61 9.07
CA LEU A 98 -11.62 -11.36 9.84
C LEU A 98 -10.37 -11.29 10.72
N ALA A 99 -10.00 -10.08 11.15
CA ALA A 99 -8.84 -9.88 11.99
C ALA A 99 -8.89 -10.67 13.30
N TYR A 100 -7.80 -11.36 13.62
CA TYR A 100 -7.61 -12.12 14.85
C TYR A 100 -6.19 -11.91 15.39
N PRO A 101 -5.92 -12.19 16.68
CA PRO A 101 -4.59 -12.00 17.26
C PRO A 101 -3.49 -12.67 16.44
N ASP A 102 -2.43 -11.91 16.15
CA ASP A 102 -1.24 -12.44 15.49
C ASP A 102 -0.39 -13.20 16.52
N TYR A 103 -0.54 -14.52 16.55
CA TYR A 103 0.16 -15.39 17.48
C TYR A 103 1.68 -15.45 17.21
N THR A 104 2.16 -15.05 16.03
CA THR A 104 3.61 -15.02 15.74
C THR A 104 4.33 -13.93 16.53
N ALA A 105 3.60 -12.96 17.05
CA ALA A 105 4.13 -11.96 17.97
C ALA A 105 4.59 -12.57 19.31
N TRP A 106 4.15 -13.78 19.66
CA TRP A 106 4.48 -14.44 20.93
C TRP A 106 5.59 -15.49 20.79
N ASP A 107 5.90 -15.92 19.57
CA ASP A 107 6.99 -16.86 19.28
C ASP A 107 8.33 -16.13 19.31
N THR A 108 9.17 -16.46 20.30
CA THR A 108 10.50 -15.85 20.52
C THR A 108 11.48 -16.09 19.37
N THR A 109 11.23 -17.08 18.53
CA THR A 109 12.04 -17.39 17.35
C THR A 109 11.55 -16.63 16.12
N HIS A 110 10.37 -16.02 16.16
CA HIS A 110 9.78 -15.32 15.02
C HIS A 110 10.48 -13.97 14.75
N PRO A 111 10.68 -13.56 13.49
CA PRO A 111 11.34 -12.29 13.20
C PRO A 111 10.59 -11.10 13.79
N TYR A 112 9.27 -11.25 13.88
CA TYR A 112 8.35 -10.23 14.37
C TYR A 112 7.85 -10.49 15.81
N TYR A 113 8.60 -11.25 16.61
CA TYR A 113 8.36 -11.37 18.05
C TYR A 113 8.26 -9.98 18.74
N ASP A 114 7.27 -9.81 19.61
CA ASP A 114 7.12 -8.65 20.49
C ASP A 114 6.96 -9.11 21.95
N PRO A 115 7.98 -8.92 22.80
CA PRO A 115 7.94 -9.36 24.21
C PRO A 115 6.89 -8.63 25.05
N LYS A 116 6.22 -7.60 24.50
CA LYS A 116 5.19 -6.84 25.18
C LYS A 116 3.78 -7.21 24.72
N SER A 117 3.61 -8.25 23.90
CA SER A 117 2.33 -8.77 23.42
C SER A 117 2.15 -10.19 23.94
N ASP A 118 0.94 -10.55 24.37
CA ASP A 118 0.60 -11.90 24.84
C ASP A 118 -0.83 -12.28 24.44
N SER A 119 -1.28 -13.49 24.78
CA SER A 119 -2.60 -14.01 24.40
C SER A 119 -3.76 -13.31 25.09
N GLU A 120 -3.56 -12.81 26.31
CA GLU A 120 -4.59 -12.10 27.08
C GLU A 120 -4.72 -10.65 26.64
N ASN A 121 -3.62 -10.03 26.19
CA ASN A 121 -3.55 -8.66 25.71
C ASN A 121 -2.79 -8.54 24.37
N PRO A 122 -3.39 -9.04 23.27
CA PRO A 122 -2.76 -9.03 21.97
C PRO A 122 -2.60 -7.62 21.41
N LYS A 123 -1.36 -7.24 21.07
CA LYS A 123 -1.07 -5.96 20.42
C LYS A 123 -1.23 -5.98 18.92
N TRP A 124 -1.00 -7.15 18.33
CA TRP A 124 -0.92 -7.35 16.89
C TRP A 124 -2.03 -8.29 16.43
N TYR A 125 -2.50 -8.03 15.22
CA TYR A 125 -3.59 -8.76 14.59
C TYR A 125 -3.16 -9.09 13.18
N MET A 126 -3.77 -10.11 12.61
CA MET A 126 -3.64 -10.51 11.21
C MET A 126 -4.99 -10.94 10.67
N VAL A 127 -5.12 -10.99 9.35
CA VAL A 127 -6.27 -11.53 8.60
C VAL A 127 -5.79 -12.74 7.80
N ASP A 128 -6.71 -13.54 7.27
CA ASP A 128 -6.33 -14.50 6.22
C ASP A 128 -6.73 -13.92 4.87
N LEU A 129 -5.82 -14.00 3.90
CA LEU A 129 -6.08 -13.65 2.51
C LEU A 129 -6.06 -14.90 1.65
N THR A 130 -7.03 -15.00 0.74
CA THR A 130 -7.09 -16.01 -0.30
C THR A 130 -6.71 -15.39 -1.64
N PHE A 131 -5.76 -16.00 -2.32
CA PHE A 131 -5.35 -15.66 -3.68
C PHE A 131 -6.55 -15.79 -4.63
N LYS A 132 -6.74 -14.81 -5.52
CA LYS A 132 -7.83 -14.81 -6.51
C LYS A 132 -7.29 -14.96 -7.93
N SER A 133 -6.36 -14.10 -8.32
CA SER A 133 -5.76 -14.13 -9.65
C SER A 133 -4.45 -13.33 -9.67
N ARG A 134 -3.57 -13.66 -10.61
CA ARG A 134 -2.46 -12.77 -10.96
C ARG A 134 -2.97 -11.52 -11.65
N ALA A 135 -2.24 -10.43 -11.54
CA ALA A 135 -2.38 -9.32 -12.48
C ALA A 135 -1.92 -9.82 -13.85
N LYS A 136 -2.79 -9.72 -14.87
CA LYS A 136 -2.46 -10.16 -16.23
C LYS A 136 -1.23 -9.40 -16.77
N HIS A 137 -1.16 -8.11 -16.47
CA HIS A 137 0.03 -7.28 -16.63
C HIS A 137 0.49 -6.78 -15.25
N PHE A 138 1.73 -7.10 -14.87
CA PHE A 138 2.32 -6.61 -13.62
C PHE A 138 2.37 -5.08 -13.65
N VAL A 139 1.80 -4.41 -12.64
CA VAL A 139 1.68 -2.94 -12.59
C VAL A 139 2.84 -2.36 -11.77
N PRO A 140 3.91 -1.82 -12.39
CA PRO A 140 5.10 -1.40 -11.66
C PRO A 140 4.86 -0.10 -10.89
N LEU A 141 5.49 0.08 -9.73
CA LEU A 141 5.45 1.34 -8.98
C LEU A 141 5.96 2.53 -9.83
N ALA A 142 6.93 2.28 -10.73
CA ALA A 142 7.46 3.31 -11.62
C ALA A 142 6.37 3.89 -12.55
N LEU A 143 5.52 3.02 -13.10
CA LEU A 143 4.37 3.42 -13.91
C LEU A 143 3.37 4.25 -13.09
N LEU A 144 3.01 3.78 -11.89
CA LEU A 144 2.09 4.52 -11.01
C LEU A 144 2.62 5.91 -10.64
N ARG A 145 3.94 6.03 -10.43
CA ARG A 145 4.60 7.32 -10.18
C ARG A 145 4.62 8.22 -11.41
N TYR A 146 4.83 7.67 -12.60
CA TYR A 146 4.71 8.43 -13.84
C TYR A 146 3.29 8.98 -13.98
N ILE A 147 2.27 8.13 -13.87
CA ILE A 147 0.85 8.55 -13.94
C ILE A 147 0.55 9.65 -12.90
N ALA A 148 1.02 9.47 -11.66
CA ALA A 148 0.84 10.48 -10.61
C ALA A 148 1.53 11.82 -10.90
N SER A 149 2.59 11.82 -11.73
CA SER A 149 3.32 13.03 -12.13
C SER A 149 2.63 13.81 -13.24
N VAL A 150 1.70 13.19 -13.98
CA VAL A 150 0.94 13.83 -15.05
C VAL A 150 0.11 14.99 -14.48
N SER A 151 0.11 16.09 -15.22
CA SER A 151 -0.67 17.29 -14.88
C SER A 151 -2.11 17.10 -15.33
N LEU A 152 -3.05 17.45 -14.46
CA LEU A 152 -4.48 17.43 -14.78
C LEU A 152 -4.95 18.89 -14.94
N PRO A 153 -5.21 19.37 -16.17
CA PRO A 153 -5.57 20.77 -16.42
C PRO A 153 -6.93 21.10 -15.80
N ALA A 154 -7.10 22.26 -15.18
CA ALA A 154 -8.31 22.60 -14.39
C ALA A 154 -9.63 22.60 -15.20
N SER A 155 -9.55 22.78 -16.52
CA SER A 155 -10.69 22.81 -17.45
C SER A 155 -10.28 22.24 -18.80
N SER A 156 -10.82 21.09 -19.18
CA SER A 156 -10.82 20.59 -20.56
C SER A 156 -12.27 20.56 -21.04
N GLU A 157 -12.50 20.94 -22.31
CA GLU A 157 -13.84 20.89 -22.91
C GLU A 157 -14.36 19.44 -22.99
N ASP A 158 -13.44 18.48 -23.17
CA ASP A 158 -13.67 17.05 -22.96
C ASP A 158 -13.34 16.64 -21.52
N LYS A 159 -14.36 16.15 -20.80
CA LYS A 159 -14.30 15.91 -19.35
C LYS A 159 -13.33 14.81 -18.92
N ASP A 160 -12.93 13.93 -19.84
CA ASP A 160 -12.16 12.72 -19.52
C ASP A 160 -10.76 12.66 -20.15
N GLU A 161 -10.40 13.59 -21.04
CA GLU A 161 -9.09 13.60 -21.70
C GLU A 161 -7.95 13.98 -20.73
N VAL A 162 -6.80 13.33 -20.91
CA VAL A 162 -5.55 13.60 -20.18
C VAL A 162 -4.41 13.84 -21.19
N PRO A 163 -4.24 15.07 -21.70
CA PRO A 163 -3.37 15.35 -22.86
C PRO A 163 -1.89 15.00 -22.68
N ASP A 164 -1.37 15.06 -21.45
CA ASP A 164 0.04 14.79 -21.13
C ASP A 164 0.33 13.29 -20.85
N LEU A 165 -0.69 12.43 -20.96
CA LEU A 165 -0.56 10.99 -20.79
C LEU A 165 -0.12 10.35 -22.11
N VAL A 166 0.80 9.39 -22.04
CA VAL A 166 1.19 8.61 -23.22
C VAL A 166 -0.02 7.89 -23.86
N GLU A 167 0.00 7.75 -25.18
CA GLU A 167 -1.10 7.19 -25.97
C GLU A 167 -1.49 5.78 -25.51
N GLU A 168 -0.50 4.96 -25.13
CA GLU A 168 -0.70 3.60 -24.64
C GLU A 168 -1.50 3.53 -23.34
N LEU A 169 -1.62 4.64 -22.62
CA LEU A 169 -2.41 4.75 -21.39
C LEU A 169 -3.65 5.64 -21.56
N SER A 170 -4.00 6.04 -22.79
CA SER A 170 -5.16 6.90 -23.11
C SER A 170 -6.50 6.32 -22.64
N TYR A 171 -6.57 5.01 -22.37
CA TYR A 171 -7.73 4.36 -21.77
C TYR A 171 -7.98 4.74 -20.30
N LEU A 172 -7.00 5.36 -19.63
CA LEU A 172 -7.20 5.87 -18.28
C LEU A 172 -7.96 7.20 -18.31
N SER A 173 -9.15 7.19 -17.70
CA SER A 173 -9.88 8.43 -17.45
C SER A 173 -9.11 9.39 -16.54
N ARG A 174 -9.42 10.68 -16.67
CA ARG A 174 -9.00 11.73 -15.72
C ARG A 174 -9.24 11.36 -14.26
N LYS A 175 -10.39 10.73 -13.94
CA LYS A 175 -10.72 10.24 -12.60
C LYS A 175 -9.73 9.16 -12.13
N GLY A 176 -9.38 8.22 -13.01
CA GLY A 176 -8.40 7.17 -12.73
C GLY A 176 -7.00 7.73 -12.46
N VAL A 177 -6.55 8.67 -13.28
CA VAL A 177 -5.25 9.36 -13.07
C VAL A 177 -5.24 10.13 -11.75
N ALA A 178 -6.31 10.87 -11.45
CA ALA A 178 -6.45 11.58 -10.17
C ALA A 178 -6.45 10.63 -8.97
N ALA A 179 -7.10 9.48 -9.09
CA ALA A 179 -7.14 8.45 -8.06
C ALA A 179 -5.73 7.88 -7.79
N ILE A 180 -5.00 7.48 -8.83
CA ILE A 180 -3.61 6.97 -8.71
C ILE A 180 -2.70 8.03 -8.06
N LYS A 181 -2.86 9.31 -8.45
CA LYS A 181 -2.09 10.42 -7.89
C LYS A 181 -2.30 10.61 -6.39
N GLY A 182 -3.53 10.41 -5.92
CA GLY A 182 -3.89 10.50 -4.49
C GLY A 182 -3.57 9.26 -3.66
N MET A 183 -3.26 8.13 -4.31
CA MET A 183 -3.18 6.83 -3.67
C MET A 183 -2.12 6.79 -2.54
N PRO A 184 -2.44 6.22 -1.36
CA PRO A 184 -1.46 6.05 -0.28
C PRO A 184 -0.20 5.29 -0.69
N LEU A 185 -0.26 4.45 -1.73
CA LEU A 185 0.89 3.72 -2.24
C LEU A 185 1.96 4.67 -2.80
N VAL A 186 1.51 5.73 -3.47
CA VAL A 186 2.35 6.76 -4.10
C VAL A 186 2.75 7.81 -3.07
N THR A 187 1.83 8.24 -2.21
CA THR A 187 2.02 9.35 -1.27
C THR A 187 2.61 8.94 0.08
N ARG A 188 2.42 7.68 0.52
CA ARG A 188 2.76 7.16 1.85
C ARG A 188 3.50 5.82 1.79
N GLY A 189 4.73 5.84 1.26
CA GLY A 189 5.49 4.62 0.97
C GLY A 189 5.74 3.63 2.13
N ARG A 190 5.75 4.10 3.39
CA ARG A 190 6.07 3.27 4.58
C ARG A 190 4.90 2.50 5.19
N LEU A 191 3.66 2.74 4.74
CA LEU A 191 2.49 2.03 5.24
C LEU A 191 2.30 0.72 4.44
N SER A 192 2.32 -0.43 5.12
CA SER A 192 2.27 -1.77 4.48
C SER A 192 0.86 -2.29 4.20
N VAL A 193 -0.14 -1.79 4.94
CA VAL A 193 -1.55 -2.09 4.73
C VAL A 193 -2.29 -0.78 4.51
N GLN A 194 -3.00 -0.65 3.40
CA GLN A 194 -3.57 0.61 2.96
C GLN A 194 -5.03 0.41 2.56
N ARG A 195 -5.87 1.43 2.78
CA ARG A 195 -7.20 1.49 2.16
C ARG A 195 -7.05 1.86 0.70
N VAL A 196 -7.92 1.29 -0.13
CA VAL A 196 -8.02 1.58 -1.55
C VAL A 196 -9.47 1.99 -1.82
N SER A 197 -9.66 3.16 -2.40
CA SER A 197 -10.97 3.63 -2.85
C SER A 197 -11.41 2.87 -4.10
N GLN A 198 -12.71 2.85 -4.39
CA GLN A 198 -13.24 2.25 -5.61
C GLN A 198 -12.54 2.79 -6.88
N ALA A 199 -12.31 4.11 -6.96
CA ALA A 199 -11.67 4.71 -8.12
C ALA A 199 -10.20 4.28 -8.30
N GLU A 200 -9.47 4.07 -7.20
CA GLU A 200 -8.11 3.53 -7.23
C GLU A 200 -8.14 2.06 -7.65
N TRP A 201 -9.05 1.26 -7.10
CA TRP A 201 -9.22 -0.14 -7.48
C TRP A 201 -9.53 -0.30 -8.96
N ASP A 202 -10.50 0.47 -9.47
CA ASP A 202 -10.93 0.40 -10.87
C ASP A 202 -9.77 0.78 -11.81
N ALA A 203 -9.01 1.82 -11.48
CA ALA A 203 -7.87 2.26 -12.29
C ALA A 203 -6.74 1.22 -12.30
N ILE A 204 -6.42 0.62 -11.14
CA ILE A 204 -5.42 -0.45 -11.04
C ILE A 204 -5.89 -1.71 -11.78
N ASN A 205 -7.15 -2.10 -11.64
CA ASN A 205 -7.70 -3.26 -12.32
C ASN A 205 -7.67 -3.05 -13.84
N LEU A 206 -8.05 -1.86 -14.32
CA LEU A 206 -8.00 -1.51 -15.73
C LEU A 206 -6.56 -1.57 -16.28
N LEU A 207 -5.58 -1.02 -15.55
CA LEU A 207 -4.16 -1.16 -15.90
C LEU A 207 -3.78 -2.64 -16.00
N ALA A 208 -4.00 -3.40 -14.93
CA ALA A 208 -3.60 -4.80 -14.82
C ALA A 208 -4.20 -5.69 -15.91
N GLU A 209 -5.41 -5.39 -16.41
CA GLU A 209 -6.06 -6.14 -17.49
C GLU A 209 -5.62 -5.71 -18.89
N THR A 210 -5.31 -4.42 -19.07
CA THR A 210 -5.09 -3.80 -20.38
C THR A 210 -3.61 -3.78 -20.79
N GLY A 211 -2.69 -3.50 -19.87
CA GLY A 211 -1.27 -3.40 -20.19
C GLY A 211 -0.92 -2.16 -21.02
N GLY A 212 0.09 -2.26 -21.88
CA GLY A 212 0.50 -1.19 -22.81
C GLY A 212 1.80 -0.46 -22.45
N TRP A 213 2.51 -0.90 -21.41
CA TRP A 213 3.78 -0.28 -20.98
C TRP A 213 4.99 -1.20 -21.12
N ASP A 214 4.84 -2.37 -21.73
CA ASP A 214 5.92 -3.36 -21.85
C ASP A 214 7.11 -2.79 -22.63
N ASP A 215 6.84 -1.98 -23.67
CA ASP A 215 7.85 -1.28 -24.48
C ASP A 215 8.19 0.13 -23.98
N LEU A 216 7.51 0.61 -22.94
CA LEU A 216 7.74 1.95 -22.38
C LEU A 216 8.92 1.92 -21.40
N ASP A 217 9.89 2.81 -21.60
CA ASP A 217 10.88 3.11 -20.56
C ASP A 217 10.28 4.03 -19.49
N VAL A 218 9.39 3.47 -18.67
CA VAL A 218 8.69 4.16 -17.57
C VAL A 218 9.64 4.81 -16.56
N LYS A 219 10.88 4.31 -16.44
CA LYS A 219 11.91 4.94 -15.59
C LYS A 219 12.42 6.25 -16.19
N LYS A 220 12.58 6.33 -17.52
CA LYS A 220 12.91 7.58 -18.23
C LYS A 220 11.75 8.57 -18.27
N LEU A 221 10.52 8.08 -18.44
CA LEU A 221 9.32 8.94 -18.46
C LEU A 221 9.12 9.72 -17.15
N GLY A 222 9.45 9.13 -16.01
CA GLY A 222 9.38 9.79 -14.70
C GLY A 222 10.52 10.77 -14.40
N THR A 223 11.62 10.78 -15.17
CA THR A 223 12.80 11.64 -14.91
C THR A 223 12.76 12.97 -15.67
N SER A 224 12.03 13.07 -16.79
CA SER A 224 11.96 14.29 -17.61
C SER A 224 11.32 15.48 -16.86
N SER A 225 10.36 15.22 -15.97
CA SER A 225 9.70 16.27 -15.17
C SER A 225 10.56 16.78 -14.00
N SER A 226 11.57 16.00 -13.55
CA SER A 226 12.43 16.37 -12.42
C SER A 226 13.53 17.38 -12.76
N LYS A 227 13.82 17.59 -14.05
CA LYS A 227 14.93 18.47 -14.49
C LYS A 227 14.54 19.94 -14.62
N ALA A 228 13.26 20.29 -14.49
CA ALA A 228 12.77 21.66 -14.60
C ALA A 228 12.76 22.44 -13.26
N ALA A 229 13.08 21.81 -12.13
CA ALA A 229 12.94 22.43 -10.80
C ALA A 229 14.26 22.75 -10.06
N SER A 230 15.43 22.63 -10.69
CA SER A 230 16.71 22.95 -10.02
C SER A 230 17.57 23.95 -10.81
N ALA A 231 17.04 25.15 -11.03
CA ALA A 231 17.85 26.30 -11.39
C ALA A 231 17.37 27.53 -10.62
N SER A 232 17.83 27.68 -9.36
CA SER A 232 18.24 28.97 -8.73
C SER A 232 18.20 28.92 -7.20
N LYS A 233 19.39 28.88 -6.57
CA LYS A 233 19.84 29.80 -5.50
C LYS A 233 21.16 29.32 -4.93
N ALA A 234 22.25 29.93 -5.42
CA ALA A 234 23.54 29.90 -4.74
C ALA A 234 23.42 30.64 -3.40
N LYS A 235 23.85 30.00 -2.30
CA LYS A 235 24.03 30.65 -0.99
C LYS A 235 25.44 31.26 -0.93
N PRO A 236 25.61 32.48 -0.36
CA PRO A 236 26.93 33.08 -0.22
C PRO A 236 27.75 32.38 0.88
N ALA A 237 29.05 32.22 0.61
CA ALA A 237 30.02 31.58 1.50
C ALA A 237 30.36 32.47 2.72
N VAL A 238 30.33 31.88 3.91
CA VAL A 238 30.79 32.50 5.16
C VAL A 238 32.30 32.19 5.34
N PRO A 239 33.16 33.18 5.64
CA PRO A 239 34.60 32.95 5.75
C PRO A 239 34.98 32.30 7.09
N LYS A 240 35.86 31.29 7.03
CA LYS A 240 36.41 30.55 8.18
C LYS A 240 37.36 31.44 9.01
N ARG A 241 37.10 31.57 10.32
CA ARG A 241 38.06 32.12 11.30
C ARG A 241 38.99 31.02 11.83
N LYS A 242 40.29 31.33 11.92
CA LYS A 242 41.34 30.47 12.52
C LYS A 242 41.16 30.36 14.05
N PRO A 243 41.53 29.23 14.68
CA PRO A 243 41.50 29.11 16.14
C PRO A 243 42.75 29.77 16.78
N ALA A 244 42.54 30.51 17.86
CA ALA A 244 43.58 31.07 18.72
C ALA A 244 43.91 30.14 19.90
N ALA A 245 45.16 30.23 20.37
CA ALA A 245 45.78 29.35 21.35
C ALA A 245 45.18 29.40 22.76
N ALA A 246 45.31 28.29 23.48
CA ALA A 246 44.87 28.06 24.86
C ALA A 246 45.80 28.69 25.92
N PRO A 247 45.25 29.11 27.08
CA PRO A 247 46.02 29.21 28.31
C PRO A 247 45.56 28.23 29.41
N LYS A 248 46.44 28.12 30.42
CA LYS A 248 46.68 26.99 31.33
C LYS A 248 45.72 26.85 32.53
N ARG A 249 45.77 25.64 33.11
CA ARG A 249 45.08 25.09 34.30
C ARG A 249 45.07 25.99 35.54
N GLY A 250 43.94 26.00 36.25
CA GLY A 250 43.79 26.38 37.65
C GLY A 250 42.99 25.31 38.43
N LYS A 251 43.41 25.02 39.67
CA LYS A 251 42.98 23.88 40.51
C LYS A 251 41.60 24.07 41.16
N GLY A 252 40.82 22.98 41.20
CA GLY A 252 40.10 22.51 42.39
C GLY A 252 38.73 23.09 42.73
N LYS A 253 37.69 22.24 42.70
CA LYS A 253 36.92 21.82 43.91
C LYS A 253 35.92 20.72 43.56
N LYS A 254 35.87 19.71 44.42
CA LYS A 254 34.93 18.58 44.40
C LYS A 254 33.48 19.08 44.48
N ARG A 255 32.58 18.45 43.73
CA ARG A 255 31.22 18.16 44.20
C ARG A 255 30.61 17.01 43.41
N THR A 256 30.22 15.98 44.17
CA THR A 256 29.28 14.90 43.88
C THR A 256 28.04 15.42 43.12
N VAL A 257 27.36 14.67 42.25
CA VAL A 257 26.21 13.81 42.59
C VAL A 257 25.80 12.93 41.38
N ARG A 258 25.88 11.60 41.59
CA ARG A 258 24.87 10.54 41.33
C ARG A 258 24.21 10.37 39.94
N TRP A 259 24.48 9.21 39.33
CA TRP A 259 23.68 8.54 38.28
C TRP A 259 22.64 7.59 38.91
N ARG A 260 21.47 7.46 38.25
CA ARG A 260 20.39 6.42 38.28
C ARG A 260 19.04 7.14 38.11
N CYS A 261 18.07 6.71 37.30
CA CYS A 261 17.89 5.60 36.36
C CYS A 261 17.14 6.15 35.13
#